data_AF-A0A7V3NHU4-F1
#
_entry.id   AF-A0A7V3NHU4-F1
#
_cell.length_a   1.000
_cell.length_b   1.000
_cell.length_c   1.000
_cell.angle_alpha   90.00
_cell.angle_beta   90.00
_cell.angle_gamma   90.00
#
_symmetry.space_group_name_H-M   'P 1'
#
loop_
_entity.id
_entity.type
_entity.pdbx_description
1 polymer ?
#
loop_
_entity_poly.entity_id
_entity_poly.type
_entity_poly.pdbx_seq_one_letter_code
_entity_poly.pdbx_strand_id
1 'polypeptide(L)'
;MTERKAFSLLLALGLVLLAVAGCAPPEKPTRDGPGPLSIRFDPGVSAPEYHSPLDWWQRNHFRSLNNGEIVEGDCTYCHNTQTSCDNCHNYVGVKR
;
A
#
# COMPACT_ATOMS: atom_id res chain seq x y z
N MET A 1 44.15 -24.84 -1.07
CA MET A 1 42.70 -25.15 -0.91
C MET A 1 41.87 -23.87 -0.65
N THR A 2 42.29 -22.73 -1.20
CA THR A 2 42.07 -21.43 -0.56
C THR A 2 41.34 -20.44 -1.48
N GLU A 3 41.70 -20.36 -2.76
CA GLU A 3 41.12 -19.34 -3.66
C GLU A 3 39.72 -19.67 -4.17
N ARG A 4 39.46 -20.94 -4.56
CA ARG A 4 38.12 -21.38 -4.97
C ARG A 4 37.08 -21.24 -3.85
N LYS A 5 37.47 -21.54 -2.61
CA LYS A 5 36.58 -21.40 -1.45
C LYS A 5 36.29 -19.94 -1.12
N ALA A 6 37.30 -19.07 -1.19
CA ALA A 6 37.15 -17.63 -1.00
C ALA A 6 36.24 -17.01 -2.08
N PHE A 7 36.40 -17.41 -3.35
CA PHE A 7 35.55 -16.94 -4.44
C PHE A 7 34.09 -17.37 -4.27
N SER A 8 33.83 -18.63 -3.90
CA SER A 8 32.47 -19.11 -3.61
C SER A 8 31.83 -18.38 -2.42
N LEU A 9 32.61 -18.05 -1.39
CA LEU A 9 32.14 -17.27 -0.23
C LEU A 9 31.77 -15.84 -0.60
N LEU A 10 32.60 -15.17 -1.41
CA LEU A 10 32.32 -13.82 -1.91
C LEU A 10 31.10 -13.80 -2.84
N LEU A 11 30.94 -14.81 -3.70
CA LEU A 11 29.77 -14.94 -4.57
C LEU A 11 28.49 -15.15 -3.76
N ALA A 12 28.53 -16.03 -2.76
CA ALA A 12 27.39 -16.27 -1.86
C ALA A 12 27.03 -15.01 -1.07
N LEU A 13 28.03 -14.30 -0.53
CA LEU A 13 27.81 -13.04 0.18
C LEU A 13 27.22 -11.96 -0.73
N GLY A 14 27.70 -11.86 -1.97
CA GLY A 14 27.17 -10.94 -2.98
C GLY A 14 25.71 -11.23 -3.33
N LEU A 15 25.34 -12.52 -3.49
CA LEU A 15 23.97 -12.95 -3.72
C LEU A 15 23.05 -12.61 -2.54
N VAL A 16 23.53 -12.83 -1.31
CA VAL A 16 22.78 -12.46 -0.10
C VAL A 16 22.55 -10.96 -0.06
N LEU A 17 23.59 -10.14 -0.28
CA LEU A 17 23.49 -8.68 -0.28
C LEU A 17 22.51 -8.15 -1.35
N LEU A 18 22.52 -8.72 -2.57
CA LEU A 18 21.53 -8.39 -3.60
C LEU A 18 20.11 -8.73 -3.17
N ALA A 19 19.91 -9.89 -2.53
CA ALA A 19 18.60 -10.31 -2.05
C ALA A 19 18.05 -9.34 -0.98
N VAL A 20 18.90 -8.86 -0.06
CA VAL A 20 18.46 -7.90 0.97
C VAL A 20 18.15 -6.52 0.36
N ALA A 21 18.91 -6.09 -0.65
CA ALA A 21 18.69 -4.81 -1.32
C ALA A 21 17.34 -4.74 -2.08
N GLY A 22 16.78 -5.89 -2.48
CA GLY A 22 15.47 -5.97 -3.12
C GLY A 22 14.27 -5.86 -2.16
N CYS A 23 14.49 -5.90 -0.85
CA CYS A 23 13.44 -5.90 0.17
C CYS A 23 13.13 -4.52 0.75
N ALA A 24 13.14 -3.45 -0.07
CA ALA A 24 12.66 -2.15 0.38
C ALA A 24 11.13 -2.20 0.59
N PRO A 25 10.59 -1.67 1.70
CA PRO A 25 9.15 -1.58 1.89
C PRO A 25 8.56 -0.67 0.79
N PRO A 26 7.36 -0.99 0.26
CA PRO A 26 6.70 -0.13 -0.70
C PRO A 26 6.43 1.25 -0.09
N GLU A 27 6.38 2.29 -0.94
CA GLU A 27 5.95 3.61 -0.49
C GLU A 27 4.50 3.59 -0.01
N LYS A 28 4.17 4.46 0.97
CA LYS A 28 2.80 4.62 1.45
C LYS A 28 1.89 5.01 0.27
N PRO A 29 0.76 4.30 0.05
CA PRO A 29 -0.27 4.70 -0.89
C PRO A 29 -0.72 6.14 -0.64
N THR A 30 -0.59 6.99 -1.66
CA THR A 30 -1.14 8.35 -1.68
C THR A 30 -1.98 8.54 -2.93
N ARG A 31 -2.89 9.53 -2.88
CA ARG A 31 -3.62 9.97 -4.07
C ARG A 31 -2.61 10.42 -5.12
N ASP A 32 -2.66 9.78 -6.28
CA ASP A 32 -1.80 10.07 -7.43
C ASP A 32 -0.29 10.02 -7.14
N GLY A 33 0.10 9.21 -6.15
CA GLY A 33 1.51 8.97 -5.84
C GLY A 33 2.29 8.30 -6.98
N PRO A 34 3.63 8.33 -6.92
CA PRO A 34 4.49 7.72 -7.95
C PRO A 34 4.56 6.19 -7.84
N GLY A 35 4.25 5.62 -6.66
CA GLY A 35 4.37 4.20 -6.39
C GLY A 35 3.29 3.33 -7.04
N PRO A 36 3.57 2.01 -7.18
CA PRO A 36 2.63 1.05 -7.77
C PRO A 36 1.36 0.86 -6.95
N LEU A 37 1.39 1.21 -5.66
CA LEU A 37 0.24 1.18 -4.76
C LEU A 37 -0.50 2.53 -4.69
N SER A 38 -0.25 3.45 -5.63
CA SER A 38 -0.94 4.74 -5.66
C SER A 38 -2.46 4.57 -5.81
N ILE A 39 -3.21 5.42 -5.11
CA ILE A 39 -4.67 5.44 -5.19
C ILE A 39 -5.06 6.37 -6.33
N ARG A 40 -5.86 5.87 -7.27
CA ARG A 40 -6.34 6.59 -8.44
C ARG A 40 -7.84 6.79 -8.36
N PHE A 41 -8.28 7.98 -8.72
CA PHE A 41 -9.67 8.40 -8.69
C PHE A 41 -10.07 8.90 -10.07
N ASP A 42 -11.32 8.69 -10.45
CA ASP A 42 -11.84 9.34 -11.64
C ASP A 42 -11.86 10.87 -11.43
N PRO A 43 -11.34 11.65 -12.39
CA PRO A 43 -11.28 13.10 -12.27
C PRO A 43 -12.68 13.70 -12.32
N GLY A 44 -12.98 14.63 -11.40
CA GLY A 44 -14.18 15.46 -11.47
C GLY A 44 -15.08 15.46 -10.24
N VAL A 45 -14.79 14.64 -9.22
CA VAL A 45 -15.57 14.59 -7.98
C VAL A 45 -14.72 15.02 -6.79
N SER A 46 -15.23 15.97 -6.01
CA SER A 46 -14.59 16.38 -4.75
C SER A 46 -14.78 15.31 -3.67
N ALA A 47 -13.77 15.12 -2.83
CA ALA A 47 -13.90 14.24 -1.67
C ALA A 47 -15.05 14.72 -0.77
N PRO A 48 -15.92 13.80 -0.29
CA PRO A 48 -16.96 14.13 0.69
C PRO A 48 -16.40 14.77 1.97
N GLU A 49 -17.18 15.65 2.61
CA GLU A 49 -16.73 16.38 3.81
C GLU A 49 -16.31 15.47 4.97
N TYR A 50 -16.95 14.31 5.13
CA TYR A 50 -16.61 13.33 6.17
C TYR A 50 -15.22 12.68 5.97
N HIS A 51 -14.56 12.90 4.83
CA HIS A 51 -13.14 12.56 4.67
C HIS A 51 -12.21 13.52 5.42
N SER A 52 -12.73 14.61 5.99
CA SER A 52 -11.94 15.59 6.72
C SER A 52 -12.03 15.36 8.24
N PRO A 53 -10.89 15.27 8.96
CA PRO A 53 -9.53 15.34 8.44
C PRO A 53 -9.08 13.98 7.86
N LEU A 54 -8.31 14.04 6.76
CA LEU A 54 -7.94 12.85 5.97
C LEU A 54 -7.20 11.80 6.78
N ASP A 55 -6.36 12.23 7.71
CA ASP A 55 -5.56 11.33 8.54
C ASP A 55 -6.44 10.54 9.52
N TRP A 56 -7.49 11.16 10.08
CA TRP A 56 -8.48 10.47 10.89
C TRP A 56 -9.28 9.49 10.03
N TRP A 57 -9.76 9.93 8.87
CA TRP A 57 -10.54 9.07 7.97
C TRP A 57 -9.76 7.81 7.55
N GLN A 58 -8.50 7.96 7.13
CA GLN A 58 -7.63 6.84 6.75
C GLN A 58 -7.49 5.79 7.86
N ARG A 59 -7.53 6.21 9.14
CA ARG A 59 -7.39 5.30 10.29
C ARG A 59 -8.72 4.76 10.82
N ASN A 60 -9.84 5.41 10.51
CA ASN A 60 -11.12 5.15 11.20
C ASN A 60 -12.31 4.86 10.28
N HIS A 61 -12.22 4.99 8.95
CA HIS A 61 -13.37 4.77 8.05
C HIS A 61 -14.04 3.40 8.23
N PHE A 62 -13.27 2.36 8.57
CA PHE A 62 -13.81 1.03 8.84
C PHE A 62 -14.72 0.99 10.08
N ARG A 63 -14.56 1.91 11.03
CA ARG A 63 -15.51 2.10 12.14
C ARG A 63 -16.88 2.51 11.61
N SER A 64 -16.93 3.49 10.70
CA SER A 64 -18.18 3.94 10.10
C SER A 64 -18.85 2.84 9.27
N LEU A 65 -18.05 2.03 8.56
CA LEU A 65 -18.55 0.83 7.87
C LEU A 65 -19.13 -0.19 8.86
N ASN A 66 -18.40 -0.53 9.92
CA ASN A 66 -18.83 -1.51 10.92
C ASN A 66 -20.07 -1.06 11.71
N ASN A 67 -20.21 0.24 11.94
CA ASN A 67 -21.35 0.82 12.62
C ASN A 67 -22.59 0.95 11.71
N GLY A 68 -22.45 0.70 10.40
CA GLY A 68 -23.52 0.92 9.42
C GLY A 68 -23.80 2.40 9.14
N GLU A 69 -22.87 3.30 9.46
CA GLU A 69 -22.96 4.74 9.16
C GLU A 69 -22.76 5.01 7.67
N ILE A 70 -21.97 4.14 7.02
CA ILE A 70 -21.77 4.07 5.56
C ILE A 70 -21.79 2.61 5.12
N VAL A 71 -21.99 2.36 3.83
CA VAL A 71 -21.86 1.04 3.20
C VAL A 71 -20.77 1.05 2.14
N GLU A 72 -20.22 -0.12 1.79
CA GLU A 72 -19.15 -0.23 0.78
C GLU A 72 -19.54 0.41 -0.57
N GLY A 73 -20.83 0.36 -0.91
CA GLY A 73 -21.39 1.02 -2.10
C GLY A 73 -21.11 2.52 -2.15
N ASP A 74 -21.10 3.21 -1.00
CA ASP A 74 -20.85 4.65 -0.91
C ASP A 74 -19.42 5.03 -1.33
N CYS A 75 -18.48 4.09 -1.21
CA CYS A 75 -17.09 4.29 -1.64
C CYS A 75 -16.93 4.07 -3.15
N THR A 76 -17.63 3.07 -3.69
CA THR A 76 -17.40 2.58 -5.06
C THR A 76 -17.74 3.57 -6.18
N TYR A 77 -18.42 4.67 -5.85
CA TYR A 77 -18.68 5.76 -6.79
C TYR A 77 -17.39 6.47 -7.24
N CYS A 78 -16.41 6.63 -6.34
CA CYS A 78 -15.13 7.27 -6.66
C CYS A 78 -13.93 6.33 -6.51
N HIS A 79 -14.10 5.21 -5.80
CA HIS A 79 -13.03 4.27 -5.49
C HIS A 79 -13.19 2.96 -6.26
N ASN A 80 -12.13 2.53 -6.93
CA ASN A 80 -12.01 1.15 -7.36
C ASN A 80 -11.52 0.29 -6.19
N THR A 81 -12.27 -0.73 -5.78
CA THR A 81 -11.92 -1.56 -4.62
C THR A 81 -10.60 -2.32 -4.77
N GLN A 82 -10.24 -2.72 -6.00
CA GLN A 82 -9.02 -3.46 -6.30
C GLN A 82 -7.75 -2.60 -6.23
N THR A 83 -7.86 -1.28 -6.40
CA THR A 83 -6.70 -0.38 -6.44
C THR A 83 -6.72 0.69 -5.35
N SER A 84 -7.88 0.98 -4.75
CA SER A 84 -8.00 1.92 -3.64
C SER A 84 -7.97 1.19 -2.31
N CYS A 85 -8.92 0.27 -2.09
CA CYS A 85 -9.04 -0.47 -0.83
C CYS A 85 -7.88 -1.43 -0.67
N ASP A 86 -7.65 -2.29 -1.68
CA ASP A 86 -6.65 -3.36 -1.58
C ASP A 86 -5.23 -2.80 -1.47
N ASN A 87 -4.88 -1.72 -2.19
CA ASN A 87 -3.55 -1.12 -2.08
C ASN A 87 -3.25 -0.61 -0.67
N CYS A 88 -4.20 0.06 -0.03
CA CYS A 88 -4.06 0.50 1.35
C CYS A 88 -4.05 -0.67 2.34
N HIS A 89 -4.96 -1.63 2.19
CA HIS A 89 -5.09 -2.76 3.09
C HIS A 89 -3.88 -3.70 3.02
N ASN A 90 -3.36 -3.96 1.82
CA ASN A 90 -2.12 -4.69 1.60
C ASN A 90 -0.91 -3.96 2.19
N TYR A 91 -0.85 -2.63 2.06
CA TYR A 91 0.24 -1.83 2.62
C TYR A 91 0.31 -1.93 4.15
N VAL A 92 -0.83 -1.84 4.84
CA VAL A 92 -0.89 -1.92 6.31
C VAL A 92 -1.01 -3.35 6.85
N GLY A 93 -1.13 -4.35 5.97
CA GLY A 93 -1.20 -5.76 6.34
C GLY A 93 -2.51 -6.19 6.99
N VAL A 94 -3.64 -5.57 6.62
CA VAL A 94 -4.98 -5.92 7.14
C VAL A 94 -5.85 -6.52 6.04
N LYS A 95 -6.76 -7.42 6.41
CA LYS A 95 -7.80 -7.89 5.50
C LYS A 95 -8.85 -6.80 5.29
N ARG A 96 -9.43 -6.76 4.10
CA ARG A 96 -10.63 -5.97 3.81
C ARG A 96 -11.86 -6.62 4.41
#